data_AF-A0AAD9WZL3-F1
#
_entry.id   AF-A0AAD9WZL3-F1
#
_cell.length_a   1.000
_cell.length_b   1.000
_cell.length_c   1.000
_cell.angle_alpha   90.00
_cell.angle_beta   90.00
_cell.angle_gamma   90.00
#
_symmetry.space_group_name_H-M   'P 1'
#
loop_
_entity.id
_entity.type
_entity.pdbx_description
1 polymer ?
#
loop_
_entity_poly.entity_id
_entity_poly.type
_entity_poly.pdbx_seq_one_letter_code
_entity_poly.pdbx_strand_id
1 'polypeptide(L)'
;MENEKLVEGGVCNNGGEDGHRRQKEEDEKMEKFFDLIRSFHEARNRRRQELNELEDKRIKKNKIRRLSKDHEDRKQQSSSWVPSFEWQDFTEEIEFRRPPTVFPSPCNYNNKELENMKQQRKEEDGLDLKLSL
;
A
#
# COMPACT_ATOMS: atom_id res chain seq x y z
N MET A 1 10.17 -51.45 -63.56
CA MET A 1 9.39 -50.25 -63.91
C MET A 1 8.65 -49.86 -62.63
N GLU A 2 9.28 -49.01 -61.81
CA GLU A 2 9.16 -47.54 -61.87
C GLU A 2 7.81 -47.10 -61.24
N ASN A 3 7.67 -46.29 -60.20
CA ASN A 3 8.59 -45.47 -59.40
C ASN A 3 7.94 -45.22 -58.02
N GLU A 4 8.76 -45.20 -56.97
CA GLU A 4 8.41 -44.68 -55.65
C GLU A 4 8.27 -43.15 -55.74
N LYS A 5 7.06 -42.59 -55.54
CA LYS A 5 6.90 -41.15 -55.33
C LYS A 5 7.15 -40.84 -53.85
N LEU A 6 8.43 -40.62 -53.53
CA LEU A 6 8.82 -39.79 -52.40
C LEU A 6 8.28 -38.38 -52.66
N VAL A 7 7.24 -37.99 -51.93
CA VAL A 7 6.92 -36.57 -51.76
C VAL A 7 7.96 -36.05 -50.80
N GLU A 8 9.01 -35.43 -51.36
CA GLU A 8 9.93 -34.58 -50.62
C GLU A 8 9.11 -33.61 -49.77
N GLY A 9 9.15 -33.82 -48.45
CA GLY A 9 8.74 -32.81 -47.49
C GLY A 9 9.59 -31.58 -47.76
N GLY A 10 8.94 -30.54 -48.29
CA GLY A 10 9.56 -29.28 -48.65
C GLY A 10 10.42 -28.77 -47.50
N VAL A 11 11.72 -28.80 -47.72
CA VAL A 11 12.74 -28.27 -46.83
C VAL A 11 12.44 -26.79 -46.60
N CYS A 12 12.33 -26.46 -45.31
CA CYS A 12 12.26 -25.13 -44.74
C CYS A 12 13.30 -24.21 -45.38
N ASN A 13 12.91 -22.98 -45.78
CA ASN A 13 13.76 -21.79 -45.75
C ASN A 13 12.95 -20.56 -46.18
N ASN A 14 12.26 -19.92 -45.23
CA ASN A 14 11.79 -18.53 -45.35
C ASN A 14 11.80 -17.93 -43.94
N GLY A 15 12.89 -17.28 -43.51
CA GLY A 15 12.89 -16.62 -42.20
C GLY A 15 14.20 -16.03 -41.68
N GLY A 16 15.17 -15.71 -42.54
CA GLY A 16 16.53 -15.34 -42.12
C GLY A 16 16.68 -14.03 -41.32
N GLU A 17 15.71 -13.11 -41.36
CA GLU A 17 15.83 -11.80 -40.68
C GLU A 17 14.63 -11.47 -39.79
N ASP A 18 13.40 -11.75 -40.24
CA ASP A 18 12.18 -11.47 -39.46
C ASP A 18 12.00 -12.38 -38.23
N GLY A 19 12.45 -13.64 -38.31
CA GLY A 19 12.37 -14.58 -37.19
C GLY A 19 13.27 -14.18 -36.03
N HIS A 20 14.51 -13.78 -36.34
CA HIS A 20 15.48 -13.34 -35.33
C HIS A 20 15.08 -12.02 -34.66
N ARG A 21 14.44 -11.11 -35.41
CA ARG A 21 13.90 -9.88 -34.84
C ARG A 21 12.75 -10.15 -33.86
N ARG A 22 11.80 -11.01 -34.22
CA ARG A 22 10.69 -11.39 -33.33
C ARG A 22 11.17 -12.06 -32.06
N GLN A 23 12.17 -12.93 -32.16
CA GLN A 23 12.72 -13.63 -31.00
C GLN A 23 13.38 -12.64 -30.02
N LYS A 24 14.13 -11.65 -30.51
CA LYS A 24 14.67 -10.58 -29.66
C LYS A 24 13.58 -9.76 -28.96
N GLU A 25 12.49 -9.44 -29.66
CA GLU A 25 11.36 -8.71 -29.07
C GLU A 25 10.65 -9.53 -27.98
N GLU A 26 10.59 -10.85 -28.12
CA GLU A 26 10.06 -11.77 -27.11
C GLU A 26 10.99 -11.87 -25.89
N ASP A 27 12.30 -11.97 -26.12
CA ASP A 27 13.30 -11.99 -25.05
C ASP A 27 13.27 -10.69 -24.22
N GLU A 28 13.17 -9.53 -24.87
CA GLU A 28 13.03 -8.23 -24.20
C GLU A 28 11.73 -8.14 -23.38
N LYS A 29 10.63 -8.73 -23.87
CA LYS A 29 9.37 -8.79 -23.11
C LYS A 29 9.49 -9.69 -21.90
N MET A 30 10.17 -10.83 -22.03
CA MET A 30 10.43 -11.73 -20.91
C MET A 30 11.29 -11.06 -19.85
N GLU A 31 12.34 -10.34 -20.24
CA GLU A 31 13.20 -9.60 -19.31
C GLU A 31 12.39 -8.58 -18.51
N LYS A 32 11.56 -7.77 -19.18
CA LYS A 32 10.65 -6.81 -18.52
C LYS A 32 9.70 -7.49 -17.54
N PHE A 33 9.19 -8.67 -17.88
CA PHE A 33 8.32 -9.44 -16.99
C PHE A 33 9.06 -9.93 -15.73
N PHE A 34 10.29 -10.43 -15.88
CA PHE A 34 11.10 -10.84 -14.74
C PHE A 34 11.54 -9.67 -13.85
N ASP A 35 11.84 -8.52 -14.45
CA ASP A 35 12.13 -7.29 -13.71
C ASP A 35 10.94 -6.84 -12.87
N LEU A 36 9.72 -6.95 -13.43
CA LEU A 36 8.50 -6.68 -12.69
C LEU A 36 8.38 -7.58 -11.46
N ILE A 37 8.53 -8.90 -11.62
CA ILE A 37 8.48 -9.87 -10.52
C ILE A 37 9.54 -9.54 -9.45
N ARG A 38 10.76 -9.21 -9.88
CA ARG A 38 11.86 -8.86 -8.99
C ARG A 38 11.53 -7.62 -8.16
N SER A 39 10.97 -6.58 -8.81
CA SER A 39 10.59 -5.34 -8.14
C SER A 39 9.52 -5.56 -7.05
N PHE A 40 8.53 -6.44 -7.30
CA PHE A 40 7.51 -6.78 -6.32
C PHE A 40 8.07 -7.53 -5.12
N HIS A 41 8.97 -8.50 -5.36
CA HIS A 41 9.65 -9.22 -4.29
C HIS A 41 10.50 -8.28 -3.44
N GLU A 42 11.24 -7.38 -4.08
CA GLU A 42 12.07 -6.39 -3.39
C GLU A 42 11.23 -5.43 -2.55
N ALA A 43 10.16 -4.86 -3.12
CA ALA A 43 9.24 -3.97 -2.40
C ALA A 43 8.60 -4.67 -1.20
N ARG A 44 8.18 -5.92 -1.36
CA ARG A 44 7.64 -6.75 -0.26
C ARG A 44 8.70 -6.99 0.82
N ASN A 45 9.91 -7.36 0.43
CA ASN A 45 10.99 -7.67 1.37
C ASN A 45 11.42 -6.43 2.15
N ARG A 46 11.52 -5.27 1.48
CA ARG A 46 11.81 -3.98 2.12
C ARG A 46 10.77 -3.65 3.19
N ARG A 47 9.47 -3.74 2.86
CA ARG A 47 8.40 -3.52 3.86
C ARG A 47 8.50 -4.47 5.05
N ARG A 48 8.83 -5.76 4.83
CA ARG A 48 9.00 -6.72 5.93
C ARG A 48 10.20 -6.38 6.81
N GLN A 49 11.32 -5.97 6.21
CA GLN A 49 12.51 -5.56 6.95
C GLN A 49 12.23 -4.33 7.81
N GLU A 50 11.60 -3.30 7.24
CA GLU A 50 11.19 -2.09 7.98
C GLU A 50 10.30 -2.42 9.19
N LEU A 51 9.33 -3.32 9.02
CA LEU A 51 8.44 -3.75 10.10
C LEU A 51 9.19 -4.53 11.19
N ASN A 52 10.07 -5.45 10.81
CA ASN A 52 10.87 -6.22 11.77
C ASN A 52 11.81 -5.31 12.57
N GLU A 53 12.46 -4.34 11.91
CA GLU A 53 13.30 -3.36 12.61
C GLU A 53 12.50 -2.52 13.61
N LEU A 54 11.26 -2.15 13.26
CA LEU A 54 10.37 -1.41 14.14
C LEU A 54 9.93 -2.25 15.35
N GLU A 55 9.64 -3.53 15.12
CA GLU A 55 9.30 -4.51 16.15
C GLU A 55 10.48 -4.74 17.09
N ASP A 56 11.69 -4.95 16.58
CA ASP A 56 12.90 -5.10 17.39
C ASP A 56 13.18 -3.87 18.25
N LYS A 57 13.01 -2.66 17.68
CA LYS A 57 13.11 -1.40 18.43
C LYS A 57 12.04 -1.32 19.53
N ARG A 58 10.81 -1.79 19.27
CA ARG A 58 9.72 -1.83 20.25
C ARG A 58 10.00 -2.82 21.38
N ILE A 59 10.47 -4.02 21.06
CA ILE A 59 10.83 -5.07 22.04
C ILE A 59 11.96 -4.58 22.94
N LYS A 60 13.03 -3.98 22.38
CA LYS A 60 14.15 -3.42 23.15
C LYS A 60 13.68 -2.31 24.10
N LYS A 61 12.86 -1.38 23.63
CA LYS A 61 12.28 -0.31 24.48
C LYS A 61 11.40 -0.87 25.61
N ASN A 62 10.58 -1.88 25.32
CA ASN A 62 9.74 -2.52 26.34
C ASN A 62 10.54 -3.32 27.37
N LYS A 63 11.64 -3.98 26.96
CA LYS A 63 12.52 -4.72 27.87
C LYS A 63 13.25 -3.78 28.84
N ILE A 64 13.70 -2.62 28.36
CA ILE A 64 14.32 -1.58 29.20
C ILE A 64 13.31 -1.03 30.23
N ARG A 65 12.07 -0.72 29.82
CA ARG A 65 11.02 -0.27 30.75
C ARG A 65 10.65 -1.29 31.82
N ARG A 66 10.76 -2.59 31.52
CA ARG A 66 10.48 -3.65 32.51
C ARG A 66 11.59 -3.78 33.55
N LEU A 67 12.86 -3.63 33.14
CA LEU A 67 14.01 -3.64 34.06
C LEU A 67 14.07 -2.40 34.97
N SER A 68 13.57 -1.25 34.51
CA SER A 68 13.48 -0.03 35.33
C SER A 68 12.26 0.01 36.26
N LYS A 69 11.30 -0.92 36.12
CA LYS A 69 10.06 -0.93 36.91
C LYS A 69 10.23 -1.59 38.29
N ASP A 70 11.30 -2.34 38.49
CA ASP A 70 11.62 -2.93 39.80
C ASP A 70 12.33 -1.94 40.74
N HIS A 71 12.64 -0.71 40.27
CA HIS A 71 13.49 0.21 41.04
C HIS A 71 12.85 1.52 41.50
N GLU A 72 11.62 1.88 41.09
CA GLU A 72 11.00 3.11 41.58
C GLU A 72 9.49 2.96 41.78
N ASP A 73 9.12 3.00 43.05
CA ASP A 73 7.78 3.23 43.54
C ASP A 73 7.13 4.48 42.90
N ARG A 74 5.95 4.26 42.33
CA ARG A 74 4.74 5.08 42.55
C ARG A 74 4.72 6.60 42.28
N LYS A 75 5.68 7.26 41.63
CA LYS A 75 5.48 8.67 41.28
C LYS A 75 5.84 8.99 39.83
N GLN A 76 4.83 9.47 39.11
CA GLN A 76 4.92 10.19 37.84
C GLN A 76 5.38 9.38 36.62
N GLN A 77 4.47 8.59 36.05
CA GLN A 77 4.56 8.26 34.63
C GLN A 77 3.26 8.62 33.93
N SER A 78 3.36 9.69 33.13
CA SER A 78 2.46 10.11 32.05
C SER A 78 0.99 10.28 32.41
N SER A 79 0.55 11.54 32.42
CA SER A 79 -0.85 11.94 32.19
C SER A 79 -1.28 11.47 30.80
N SER A 80 -1.46 10.17 30.64
CA SER A 80 -2.09 9.56 29.48
C SER A 80 -3.58 9.56 29.78
N TRP A 81 -4.34 10.39 29.06
CA TRP A 81 -5.80 10.32 29.10
C TRP A 81 -6.19 9.01 28.43
N VAL A 82 -6.25 7.96 29.24
CA VAL A 82 -6.73 6.64 28.84
C VAL A 82 -8.10 6.50 29.48
N PRO A 83 -9.18 6.61 28.70
CA PRO A 83 -10.51 6.31 29.20
C PRO A 83 -10.53 4.86 29.68
N SER A 84 -10.90 4.66 30.94
CA SER A 84 -11.28 3.36 31.45
C SER A 84 -12.78 3.22 31.27
N PHE A 85 -13.20 2.16 30.61
CA PHE A 85 -14.62 1.83 30.49
C PHE A 85 -15.01 0.76 31.51
N GLU A 86 -16.19 0.91 32.10
CA GLU A 86 -16.82 -0.08 32.97
C GLU A 86 -18.00 -0.75 32.25
N TRP A 87 -18.49 -1.89 32.78
CA TRP A 87 -19.64 -2.60 32.20
C TRP A 87 -20.91 -1.74 32.14
N GLN A 88 -21.00 -0.78 33.06
CA GLN A 88 -22.08 0.17 33.21
C GLN A 88 -22.16 1.14 32.02
N ASP A 89 -21.03 1.49 31.41
CA ASP A 89 -20.97 2.40 30.25
C ASP A 89 -21.72 1.85 29.01
N PHE A 90 -21.97 0.54 28.99
CA PHE A 90 -22.66 -0.15 27.89
C PHE A 90 -24.08 -0.59 28.22
N THR A 91 -24.47 -0.51 29.50
CA THR A 91 -25.78 -1.00 29.97
C THR A 91 -26.68 0.11 30.48
N GLU A 92 -26.14 1.31 30.68
CA GLU A 92 -26.92 2.51 30.97
C GLU A 92 -27.72 2.94 29.72
N GLU A 93 -29.03 3.11 29.89
CA GLU A 93 -29.89 3.66 28.84
C GLU A 93 -29.49 5.12 28.60
N ILE A 94 -28.92 5.41 27.43
CA ILE A 94 -28.45 6.76 27.08
C ILE A 94 -29.67 7.68 26.92
N GLU A 95 -29.91 8.53 27.92
CA GLU A 95 -30.87 9.62 27.80
C GLU A 95 -30.27 10.74 26.93
N PHE A 96 -30.65 10.75 25.65
CA PHE A 96 -30.34 11.87 24.76
C PHE A 96 -31.07 13.13 25.25
N ARG A 97 -30.38 13.97 26.04
CA ARG A 97 -30.93 15.24 26.53
C ARG A 97 -31.30 16.22 25.40
N ARG A 98 -30.89 15.96 24.16
CA ARG A 98 -31.19 16.76 22.97
C ARG A 98 -31.50 15.86 21.78
N PRO A 99 -32.44 16.27 20.91
CA PRO A 99 -32.65 15.57 19.65
C PRO A 99 -31.33 15.52 18.85
N PRO A 100 -31.07 14.44 18.10
CA PRO A 100 -29.89 14.33 17.25
C PRO A 100 -29.79 15.54 16.32
N THR A 101 -28.60 16.14 16.24
CA THR A 101 -28.33 17.23 15.30
C THR A 101 -28.53 16.72 13.88
N VAL A 102 -29.44 17.34 13.14
CA VAL A 102 -29.67 17.04 11.71
C VAL A 102 -28.37 17.34 10.97
N PHE A 103 -27.75 16.32 10.39
CA PHE A 103 -26.58 16.51 9.55
C PHE A 103 -26.98 17.23 8.25
N PRO A 104 -26.18 18.20 7.77
CA PRO A 104 -26.44 18.83 6.48
C PRO A 104 -26.39 17.77 5.38
N SER A 105 -27.37 17.80 4.48
CA SER A 105 -27.40 16.92 3.31
C SER A 105 -26.18 17.20 2.41
N PRO A 106 -25.61 16.17 1.75
CA PRO A 106 -24.51 16.38 0.81
C PRO A 106 -24.94 17.33 -0.30
N CYS A 107 -24.26 18.48 -0.42
CA CYS A 107 -24.44 19.37 -1.55
C CYS A 107 -23.85 18.71 -2.80
N ASN A 108 -24.68 18.05 -3.61
CA ASN A 108 -24.31 17.72 -4.99
C ASN A 108 -24.26 19.04 -5.80
N TYR A 109 -23.07 19.65 -5.86
CA TYR A 109 -22.82 20.79 -6.73
C TYR A 109 -22.82 20.33 -8.19
N ASN A 110 -23.69 20.96 -8.98
CA ASN A 110 -23.85 20.71 -10.41
C ASN A 110 -22.54 20.98 -11.18
N ASN A 111 -22.12 20.00 -11.98
CA ASN A 111 -20.93 20.02 -12.85
C ASN A 111 -21.00 21.05 -13.98
N LYS A 112 -20.76 22.34 -13.70
CA LYS A 112 -20.51 23.33 -14.77
C LYS A 112 -19.33 24.28 -14.57
N GLU A 113 -18.57 24.16 -13.48
CA GLU A 113 -17.47 25.10 -13.17
C GLU A 113 -16.07 24.45 -13.06
N LEU A 114 -15.95 23.14 -13.29
CA LEU A 114 -14.69 22.40 -13.10
C LEU A 114 -13.66 22.58 -14.22
N GLU A 115 -14.04 23.09 -15.39
CA GLU A 115 -13.10 23.20 -16.52
C GLU A 115 -12.19 24.44 -16.44
N ASN A 116 -12.59 25.52 -15.76
CA ASN A 116 -11.77 26.74 -15.66
C ASN A 116 -10.82 26.79 -14.45
N MET A 117 -10.95 25.85 -13.50
CA MET A 117 -10.11 25.78 -12.29
C MET A 117 -8.92 24.81 -12.39
N LYS A 118 -8.79 24.05 -13.49
CA LYS A 118 -7.70 23.07 -13.68
C LYS A 118 -6.34 23.69 -14.00
N GLN A 119 -6.28 24.97 -14.40
CA GLN A 119 -5.02 25.63 -14.73
C GLN A 119 -4.31 26.28 -13.51
N GLN A 120 -4.96 26.49 -12.36
CA GLN A 120 -4.38 27.27 -11.25
C GLN A 120 -4.11 26.49 -9.95
N ARG A 121 -4.45 25.19 -9.83
CA ARG A 121 -4.25 24.40 -8.59
C ARG A 121 -3.17 23.33 -8.69
N LYS A 122 -2.00 23.63 -9.26
CA LYS A 122 -0.89 22.66 -9.32
C LYS A 122 0.15 22.78 -8.20
N GLU A 123 0.03 23.73 -7.27
CA GLU A 123 1.11 23.94 -6.29
C GLU A 123 0.72 23.93 -4.80
N GLU A 124 -0.56 23.84 -4.40
CA GLU A 124 -0.92 23.94 -2.95
C GLU A 124 -1.95 22.95 -2.40
N ASP A 125 -2.24 21.82 -3.07
CA ASP A 125 -3.04 20.74 -2.46
C ASP A 125 -2.17 19.70 -1.72
N GLY A 126 -1.15 20.18 -0.99
CA GLY A 126 -0.37 19.38 -0.05
C GLY A 126 -1.03 19.41 1.33
N LEU A 127 -1.56 18.28 1.79
CA LEU A 127 -2.04 18.14 3.17
C LEU A 127 -0.89 18.41 4.16
N ASP A 128 -0.90 19.56 4.83
CA ASP A 128 0.10 19.91 5.84
C ASP A 128 -0.20 19.17 7.16
N LEU A 129 0.38 17.97 7.31
CA LEU A 129 0.35 17.19 8.56
C LEU A 129 1.41 17.70 9.55
N LYS A 130 1.20 18.89 10.11
CA LYS A 130 1.96 19.32 11.29
C LYS A 130 1.40 18.67 12.55
N LEU A 131 1.99 17.55 12.92
CA LEU A 131 1.81 16.92 14.22
C LEU A 131 2.87 17.49 15.18
N SER A 132 2.45 18.39 16.07
CA SER A 132 3.27 18.79 17.21
C SER A 132 3.10 17.79 18.36
N LEU A 133 4.22 17.42 18.99
CA LEU A 133 4.31 16.43 20.06
C LEU A 133 3.94 17.01 21.42
#